data_AF-A0A5C8I9M7-F1
#
_entry.id   AF-A0A5C8I9M7-F1
#
_cell.length_a   1.000
_cell.length_b   1.000
_cell.length_c   1.000
_cell.angle_alpha   90.00
_cell.angle_beta   90.00
_cell.angle_gamma   90.00
#
_symmetry.space_group_name_H-M   'P 1'
#
loop_
_entity.id
_entity.type
_entity.pdbx_description
1 polymer ?
#
loop_
_entity_poly.entity_id
_entity_poly.type
_entity_poly.pdbx_seq_one_letter_code
_entity_poly.pdbx_strand_id
1 'polypeptide(L)'
;MPLRSRSTPALWLIAVAIAGVLTACSTDIPGPSESTPPAAAPSATAADPDPDPEPVGDPTAELRAEVIAAFDAGDADSLESRFTDPVRVVIAASEADAQVEPVDAALALDYVHPESGDWDFDVTEEQLDAYRDSEYYSMFFPEDAIVGVSSDGPLVAFSPSDDQIDTVFMSIDEALLYY
;
A
#
# COMPACT_ATOMS: atom_id res chain seq x y z
N MET A 1 -47.83 2.47 -24.87
CA MET A 1 -47.14 3.66 -25.41
C MET A 1 -45.70 3.27 -25.72
N PRO A 2 -45.26 3.30 -26.99
CA PRO A 2 -43.91 2.88 -27.36
C PRO A 2 -42.95 4.07 -27.61
N LEU A 3 -41.66 3.73 -27.51
CA LEU A 3 -40.49 4.25 -28.25
C LEU A 3 -39.70 5.48 -27.76
N ARG A 4 -38.40 5.20 -27.61
CA ARG A 4 -37.18 6.04 -27.84
C ARG A 4 -36.76 6.90 -26.63
N SER A 5 -35.48 7.10 -26.33
CA SER A 5 -34.33 7.18 -27.23
C SER A 5 -33.01 6.99 -26.47
N ARG A 6 -32.02 6.43 -27.17
CA ARG A 6 -30.60 6.27 -26.80
C ARG A 6 -29.91 7.63 -26.57
N SER A 7 -28.85 7.66 -25.75
CA SER A 7 -27.58 8.38 -26.06
C SER A 7 -26.46 8.07 -25.05
N THR A 8 -25.59 7.13 -25.42
CA THR A 8 -24.12 7.15 -25.18
C THR A 8 -23.53 7.79 -26.46
N PRO A 9 -22.47 8.64 -26.45
CA PRO A 9 -21.10 8.27 -26.05
C PRO A 9 -20.28 9.47 -25.46
N ALA A 10 -19.07 9.30 -24.90
CA ALA A 10 -17.84 9.39 -25.68
C ALA A 10 -16.61 8.98 -24.85
N LEU A 11 -15.93 7.93 -25.31
CA LEU A 11 -14.50 7.71 -25.08
C LEU A 11 -13.70 8.93 -25.55
N TRP A 12 -12.73 9.35 -24.74
CA TRP A 12 -11.54 10.05 -25.22
C TRP A 12 -10.29 9.35 -24.68
N LEU A 13 -9.74 8.48 -25.52
CA LEU A 13 -8.35 8.07 -25.50
C LEU A 13 -7.48 9.29 -25.83
N ILE A 14 -6.57 9.67 -24.93
CA ILE A 14 -5.45 10.54 -25.27
C ILE A 14 -4.17 9.75 -25.06
N ALA A 15 -3.60 9.26 -26.17
CA ALA A 15 -2.25 8.72 -26.21
C ALA A 15 -1.26 9.89 -26.35
N VAL A 16 -0.36 10.03 -25.38
CA VAL A 16 0.80 10.93 -25.49
C VAL A 16 2.05 10.06 -25.60
N ALA A 17 2.56 9.93 -26.82
CA ALA A 17 3.90 9.47 -27.10
C ALA A 17 4.86 10.66 -26.98
N ILE A 18 5.85 10.60 -26.08
CA ILE A 18 7.00 11.49 -26.11
C ILE A 18 8.26 10.66 -26.26
N ALA A 19 8.99 10.99 -27.33
CA ALA A 19 10.24 10.40 -27.77
C ALA A 19 11.45 11.20 -27.28
N GLY A 20 12.59 10.52 -27.14
CA GLY A 20 13.94 11.10 -27.07
C GLY A 20 14.47 11.24 -25.63
N VAL A 21 15.71 10.90 -25.28
CA VAL A 21 16.95 10.81 -26.07
C VAL A 21 17.88 9.78 -25.43
N LEU A 22 18.40 8.84 -26.25
CA LEU A 22 19.53 7.97 -25.89
C LEU A 22 20.81 8.81 -25.85
N THR A 23 21.41 8.96 -24.68
CA THR A 23 22.76 9.54 -24.54
C THR A 23 23.73 8.43 -24.18
N ALA A 24 24.43 7.94 -25.20
CA ALA A 24 25.56 7.03 -25.06
C ALA A 24 26.87 7.84 -24.96
N CYS A 25 27.62 7.65 -23.88
CA CYS A 25 29.04 8.01 -23.69
C CYS A 25 29.55 7.17 -22.52
N SER A 26 30.69 6.49 -22.48
CA SER A 26 31.73 6.13 -23.45
C SER A 26 32.51 4.96 -22.82
N THR A 27 32.96 4.02 -23.64
CA THR A 27 33.89 2.95 -23.25
C THR A 27 35.32 3.49 -23.08
N ASP A 28 36.05 2.86 -22.17
CA ASP A 28 37.48 2.51 -22.26
C ASP A 28 38.52 3.49 -21.67
N ILE A 29 39.12 3.11 -20.52
CA ILE A 29 40.58 3.14 -20.29
C ILE A 29 40.97 2.03 -19.28
N PRO A 30 41.70 0.97 -19.68
CA PRO A 30 42.44 0.12 -18.75
C PRO A 30 43.76 0.79 -18.35
N GLY A 31 43.88 1.15 -17.07
CA GLY A 31 45.12 1.64 -16.44
C GLY A 31 45.87 0.52 -15.69
N PRO A 32 47.21 0.54 -15.66
CA PRO A 32 48.04 -0.62 -15.39
C PRO A 32 48.11 -1.02 -13.91
N SER A 33 48.26 -2.33 -13.67
CA SER A 33 48.64 -2.92 -12.40
C SER A 33 49.99 -2.41 -11.90
N GLU A 34 50.03 -1.77 -10.73
CA GLU A 34 51.24 -1.64 -9.92
C GLU A 34 51.15 -2.59 -8.71
N SER A 35 51.98 -3.64 -8.74
CA SER A 35 52.29 -4.49 -7.60
C SER A 35 53.22 -3.75 -6.63
N THR A 36 52.85 -3.68 -5.35
CA THR A 36 53.81 -3.39 -4.27
C THR A 36 53.74 -4.50 -3.20
N PRO A 37 54.85 -5.19 -2.87
CA PRO A 37 54.93 -6.22 -1.82
C PRO A 37 54.83 -5.69 -0.37
N PRO A 38 54.67 -6.58 0.64
CA PRO A 38 53.99 -6.30 1.91
C PRO A 38 54.95 -5.91 3.05
N ALA A 39 54.47 -5.10 4.02
CA ALA A 39 54.79 -5.24 5.45
C ALA A 39 54.17 -4.11 6.30
N ALA A 40 53.21 -4.46 7.16
CA ALA A 40 53.26 -4.17 8.59
C ALA A 40 52.15 -4.97 9.30
N ALA A 41 52.52 -5.61 10.41
CA ALA A 41 51.71 -6.47 11.26
C ALA A 41 50.47 -5.74 11.83
N PRO A 42 49.41 -6.49 12.23
CA PRO A 42 48.17 -5.91 12.72
C PRO A 42 48.41 -5.19 14.06
N SER A 43 48.11 -3.89 14.12
CA SER A 43 47.71 -3.29 15.39
C SER A 43 46.33 -3.82 15.71
N ALA A 44 46.20 -4.46 16.87
CA ALA A 44 44.91 -4.78 17.44
C ALA A 44 44.15 -3.47 17.67
N THR A 45 43.25 -3.13 16.74
CA THR A 45 42.13 -2.23 17.00
C THR A 45 41.38 -2.84 18.16
N ALA A 46 41.36 -2.11 19.27
CA ALA A 46 40.45 -2.39 20.38
C ALA A 46 39.05 -2.53 19.79
N ALA A 47 38.40 -3.65 20.07
CA ALA A 47 37.00 -3.85 19.73
C ALA A 47 36.22 -2.65 20.27
N ASP A 48 35.67 -1.88 19.34
CA ASP A 48 34.64 -0.90 19.64
C ASP A 48 33.52 -1.66 20.38
N PRO A 49 32.97 -1.13 21.49
CA PRO A 49 31.81 -1.75 22.08
C PRO A 49 30.70 -1.79 21.02
N ASP A 50 30.29 -3.02 20.66
CA ASP A 50 29.10 -3.27 19.84
C ASP A 50 27.99 -2.31 20.27
N PRO A 51 27.39 -1.51 19.37
CA PRO A 51 26.22 -0.74 19.72
C PRO A 51 25.16 -1.72 20.20
N ASP A 52 24.64 -1.47 21.40
CA ASP A 52 23.49 -2.15 21.96
C ASP A 52 22.41 -2.24 20.86
N PRO A 53 21.88 -3.44 20.55
CA PRO A 53 20.86 -3.55 19.51
C PRO A 53 19.67 -2.68 19.91
N GLU A 54 19.38 -1.66 19.10
CA GLU A 54 18.19 -0.84 19.28
C GLU A 54 16.97 -1.77 19.32
N PRO A 55 15.97 -1.46 20.17
CA PRO A 55 14.76 -2.27 20.23
C PRO A 55 14.17 -2.37 18.82
N VAL A 56 14.14 -3.59 18.29
CA VAL A 56 13.49 -3.89 17.02
C VAL A 56 12.02 -3.55 17.21
N GLY A 57 11.56 -2.47 16.58
CA GLY A 57 10.16 -2.06 16.59
C GLY A 57 9.29 -3.20 16.05
N ASP A 58 8.03 -3.24 16.50
CA ASP A 58 7.03 -4.10 15.88
C ASP A 58 6.68 -3.50 14.51
N PRO A 59 7.09 -4.12 13.38
CA PRO A 59 6.92 -3.54 12.06
C PRO A 59 5.45 -3.35 11.70
N THR A 60 4.56 -4.21 12.21
CA THR A 60 3.13 -4.10 12.00
C THR A 60 2.54 -2.91 12.77
N ALA A 61 3.08 -2.60 13.95
CA ALA A 61 2.69 -1.40 14.68
C ALA A 61 3.13 -0.10 13.99
N GLU A 62 4.32 -0.10 13.37
CA GLU A 62 4.80 1.03 12.56
C GLU A 62 3.93 1.20 11.30
N LEU A 63 3.65 0.11 10.59
CA LEU A 63 2.76 0.12 9.43
C LEU A 63 1.37 0.67 9.78
N ARG A 64 0.79 0.23 10.91
CA ARG A 64 -0.50 0.76 11.39
C ARG A 64 -0.45 2.26 11.64
N ALA A 65 0.59 2.75 12.31
CA ALA A 65 0.74 4.18 12.59
C ALA A 65 0.82 5.01 11.30
N GLU A 66 1.47 4.49 10.27
CA GLU A 66 1.59 5.16 8.98
C GLU A 66 0.30 5.15 8.17
N VAL A 67 -0.45 4.04 8.17
CA VAL A 67 -1.79 3.97 7.59
C VAL A 67 -2.70 5.02 8.24
N ILE A 68 -2.71 5.08 9.57
CA ILE A 68 -3.51 6.07 10.31
C ILE A 68 -3.09 7.49 9.95
N ALA A 69 -1.77 7.77 9.93
CA ALA A 69 -1.27 9.09 9.59
C ALA A 69 -1.61 9.52 8.15
N ALA A 70 -1.61 8.59 7.20
CA ALA A 70 -1.99 8.86 5.81
C ALA A 70 -3.48 9.23 5.70
N PHE A 71 -4.37 8.53 6.39
CA PHE A 71 -5.80 8.84 6.40
C PHE A 71 -6.10 10.13 7.18
N ASP A 72 -5.46 10.37 8.33
CA ASP A 72 -5.57 11.63 9.07
C ASP A 72 -5.14 12.85 8.23
N ALA A 73 -4.17 12.65 7.33
CA ALA A 73 -3.70 13.68 6.42
C ALA A 73 -4.54 13.81 5.14
N GLY A 74 -5.44 12.87 4.86
CA GLY A 74 -6.11 12.74 3.57
C GLY A 74 -5.13 12.48 2.42
N ASP A 75 -3.98 11.87 2.70
CA ASP A 75 -2.86 11.61 1.78
C ASP A 75 -2.59 10.11 1.68
N ALA A 76 -3.63 9.36 1.29
CA ALA A 76 -3.55 7.91 1.14
C ALA A 76 -2.56 7.48 0.04
N ASP A 77 -2.26 8.36 -0.92
CA ASP A 77 -1.24 8.15 -1.95
C ASP A 77 0.16 7.92 -1.36
N SER A 78 0.44 8.47 -0.16
CA SER A 78 1.70 8.26 0.54
C SER A 78 1.98 6.80 0.93
N LEU A 79 0.95 5.95 0.92
CA LEU A 79 1.04 4.51 1.22
C LEU A 79 1.63 3.69 0.07
N GLU A 80 1.89 4.27 -1.12
CA GLU A 80 2.48 3.54 -2.26
C GLU A 80 3.69 2.68 -1.87
N SER A 81 4.60 3.23 -1.06
CA SER A 81 5.82 2.53 -0.63
C SER A 81 5.61 1.42 0.41
N ARG A 82 4.39 1.30 0.95
CA ARG A 82 3.99 0.29 1.94
C ARG A 82 3.24 -0.87 1.32
N PHE A 83 3.02 -0.86 0.02
CA PHE A 83 2.36 -1.92 -0.71
C PHE A 83 3.38 -2.93 -1.27
N THR A 84 3.01 -4.21 -1.24
CA THR A 84 3.74 -5.24 -1.98
C THR A 84 3.56 -5.08 -3.49
N ASP A 85 4.41 -5.72 -4.29
CA ASP A 85 4.22 -5.80 -5.75
C ASP A 85 4.06 -7.27 -6.18
N PRO A 86 2.84 -7.73 -6.51
CA PRO A 86 1.57 -6.97 -6.63
C PRO A 86 0.80 -6.80 -5.30
N VAL A 87 -0.21 -5.92 -5.30
CA VAL A 87 -1.24 -5.79 -4.25
C VAL A 87 -2.58 -6.31 -4.77
N ARG A 88 -3.31 -7.03 -3.93
CA ARG A 88 -4.69 -7.39 -4.22
C ARG A 88 -5.65 -6.29 -3.74
N VAL A 89 -6.43 -5.73 -4.66
CA VAL A 89 -7.48 -4.75 -4.34
C VAL A 89 -8.84 -5.38 -4.56
N VAL A 90 -9.71 -5.32 -3.55
CA VAL A 90 -11.06 -5.86 -3.56
C VAL A 90 -12.07 -4.80 -3.12
N ILE A 91 -13.20 -4.70 -3.83
CA ILE A 91 -14.29 -3.79 -3.47
C ILE A 91 -15.57 -4.58 -3.16
N ALA A 92 -16.14 -4.33 -1.98
CA ALA A 92 -17.39 -4.93 -1.55
C ALA A 92 -18.53 -4.67 -2.54
N ALA A 93 -19.41 -5.67 -2.71
CA ALA A 93 -20.56 -5.64 -3.62
C ALA A 93 -20.20 -5.28 -5.08
N SER A 94 -18.96 -5.56 -5.50
CA SER A 94 -18.45 -5.32 -6.84
C SER A 94 -17.79 -6.59 -7.40
N GLU A 95 -17.61 -6.63 -8.73
CA GLU A 95 -16.77 -7.64 -9.40
C GLU A 95 -15.27 -7.29 -9.34
N ALA A 96 -14.91 -6.17 -8.69
CA ALA A 96 -13.53 -5.72 -8.55
C ALA A 96 -12.79 -6.57 -7.50
N ASP A 97 -11.96 -7.49 -8.01
CA ASP A 97 -10.96 -8.27 -7.30
C ASP A 97 -9.77 -8.43 -8.26
N ALA A 98 -8.72 -7.63 -8.05
CA ALA A 98 -7.61 -7.53 -8.99
C ALA A 98 -6.26 -7.47 -8.27
N GLN A 99 -5.25 -8.04 -8.91
CA GLN A 99 -3.85 -7.82 -8.56
C GLN A 99 -3.32 -6.64 -9.37
N VAL A 100 -2.82 -5.60 -8.69
CA VAL A 100 -2.39 -4.33 -9.30
C VAL A 100 -1.00 -3.93 -8.79
N GLU A 101 -0.37 -2.99 -9.49
CA GLU A 101 0.89 -2.39 -9.03
C GLU A 101 0.65 -1.46 -7.82
N PRO A 102 1.65 -1.22 -6.96
CA PRO A 102 1.54 -0.35 -5.77
C PRO A 102 0.90 1.02 -6.04
N VAL A 103 1.29 1.67 -7.14
CA VAL A 103 0.75 2.98 -7.53
C VAL A 103 -0.74 2.92 -7.84
N ASP A 104 -1.20 1.85 -8.49
CA ASP A 104 -2.61 1.66 -8.81
C ASP A 104 -3.42 1.32 -7.56
N ALA A 105 -2.83 0.58 -6.60
CA ALA A 105 -3.46 0.30 -5.30
C ALA A 105 -3.64 1.57 -4.47
N ALA A 106 -2.62 2.45 -4.44
CA ALA A 106 -2.70 3.75 -3.78
C ALA A 106 -3.81 4.62 -4.39
N LEU A 107 -3.85 4.72 -5.72
CA LEU A 107 -4.91 5.45 -6.44
C LEU A 107 -6.30 4.84 -6.22
N ALA A 108 -6.41 3.53 -6.01
CA ALA A 108 -7.69 2.88 -5.76
C ALA A 108 -8.33 3.30 -4.43
N LEU A 109 -7.54 3.81 -3.47
CA LEU A 109 -8.05 4.32 -2.19
C LEU A 109 -8.97 5.53 -2.35
N ASP A 110 -8.90 6.27 -3.48
CA ASP A 110 -9.86 7.33 -3.81
C ASP A 110 -11.32 6.82 -3.80
N TYR A 111 -11.53 5.51 -3.99
CA TYR A 111 -12.85 4.89 -3.90
C TYR A 111 -13.54 5.12 -2.54
N VAL A 112 -12.78 5.16 -1.44
CA VAL A 112 -13.33 5.40 -0.09
C VAL A 112 -13.26 6.86 0.34
N HIS A 113 -12.79 7.76 -0.53
CA HIS A 113 -12.64 9.19 -0.24
C HIS A 113 -11.89 9.45 1.08
N PRO A 114 -10.59 9.09 1.19
CA PRO A 114 -9.82 9.19 2.43
C PRO A 114 -9.78 10.62 3.01
N GLU A 115 -9.98 11.64 2.18
CA GLU A 115 -10.07 13.05 2.58
C GLU A 115 -11.43 13.47 3.16
N SER A 116 -12.41 12.56 3.17
CA SER A 116 -13.79 12.81 3.62
C SER A 116 -14.14 12.02 4.89
N GLY A 117 -14.87 12.70 5.80
CA GLY A 117 -15.27 12.16 7.09
C GLY A 117 -14.13 12.11 8.12
N ASP A 118 -14.47 11.75 9.35
CA ASP A 118 -13.52 11.41 10.40
C ASP A 118 -13.28 9.89 10.35
N TRP A 119 -12.03 9.45 10.21
CA TRP A 119 -11.69 8.03 10.17
C TRP A 119 -11.36 7.48 11.57
N ASP A 120 -12.00 6.38 11.95
CA ASP A 120 -11.75 5.63 13.17
C ASP A 120 -11.02 4.32 12.86
N PHE A 121 -9.79 4.19 13.36
CA PHE A 121 -8.97 2.99 13.26
C PHE A 121 -8.88 2.21 14.60
N ASP A 122 -9.67 2.60 15.61
CA ASP A 122 -9.81 1.89 16.88
C ASP A 122 -11.17 1.14 16.91
N VAL A 123 -11.42 0.39 15.84
CA VAL A 123 -12.63 -0.43 15.69
C VAL A 123 -12.69 -1.45 16.82
N THR A 124 -13.82 -1.50 17.52
CA THR A 124 -13.98 -2.41 18.67
C THR A 124 -13.97 -3.88 18.24
N GLU A 125 -13.52 -4.78 19.11
CA GLU A 125 -13.58 -6.23 18.83
C GLU A 125 -15.01 -6.72 18.55
N GLU A 126 -16.04 -6.12 19.18
CA GLU A 126 -17.44 -6.45 18.87
C GLU A 126 -17.82 -6.13 17.42
N GLN A 127 -17.31 -5.01 16.88
CA GLN A 127 -17.51 -4.65 15.48
C GLN A 127 -16.69 -5.53 14.54
N LEU A 128 -15.42 -5.80 14.88
CA LEU A 128 -14.58 -6.70 14.09
C LEU A 128 -15.17 -8.12 14.02
N ASP A 129 -15.72 -8.62 15.13
CA ASP A 129 -16.43 -9.90 15.16
C ASP A 129 -17.66 -9.89 14.24
N ALA A 130 -18.41 -8.77 14.19
CA ALA A 130 -19.52 -8.63 13.25
C ALA A 130 -19.05 -8.65 11.78
N TYR A 131 -17.87 -8.12 11.46
CA TYR A 131 -17.30 -8.21 10.11
C TYR A 131 -16.82 -9.63 9.78
N ARG A 132 -16.20 -10.31 10.76
CA ARG A 132 -15.77 -11.71 10.66
C ARG A 132 -16.94 -12.70 10.53
N ASP A 133 -18.14 -12.30 10.95
CA ASP A 133 -19.37 -13.07 10.75
C ASP A 133 -19.96 -12.92 9.34
N SER A 134 -19.42 -12.04 8.49
CA SER A 134 -19.87 -11.88 7.10
C SER A 134 -19.64 -13.16 6.28
N GLU A 135 -20.69 -13.62 5.59
CA GLU A 135 -20.63 -14.78 4.69
C GLU A 135 -19.59 -14.58 3.56
N TYR A 136 -19.46 -13.34 3.08
CA TYR A 136 -18.66 -13.02 1.90
C TYR A 136 -17.33 -12.36 2.21
N TYR A 137 -17.23 -11.60 3.30
CA TYR A 137 -16.09 -10.70 3.54
C TYR A 137 -15.23 -11.05 4.75
N SER A 138 -15.59 -12.09 5.52
CA SER A 138 -14.85 -12.51 6.72
C SER A 138 -13.34 -12.68 6.51
N MET A 139 -12.93 -13.12 5.31
CA MET A 139 -11.52 -13.30 4.94
C MET A 139 -10.67 -12.02 4.91
N PHE A 140 -11.29 -10.84 4.87
CA PHE A 140 -10.61 -9.54 4.85
C PHE A 140 -10.42 -8.93 6.25
N PHE A 141 -10.82 -9.66 7.30
CA PHE A 141 -10.71 -9.22 8.70
C PHE A 141 -9.89 -10.20 9.57
N PRO A 142 -8.66 -10.61 9.15
CA PRO A 142 -7.76 -11.35 10.02
C PRO A 142 -7.39 -10.54 11.27
N GLU A 143 -6.80 -11.20 12.27
CA GLU A 143 -6.48 -10.58 13.58
C GLU A 143 -5.52 -9.38 13.47
N ASP A 144 -4.67 -9.36 12.45
CA ASP A 144 -3.67 -8.33 12.18
C ASP A 144 -4.12 -7.26 11.17
N ALA A 145 -5.35 -7.35 10.66
CA ALA A 145 -5.86 -6.34 9.72
C ALA A 145 -5.92 -4.95 10.37
N ILE A 146 -5.48 -3.96 9.61
CA ILE A 146 -5.65 -2.54 9.96
C ILE A 146 -6.99 -2.12 9.35
N VAL A 147 -8.00 -1.95 10.20
CA VAL A 147 -9.37 -1.62 9.77
C VAL A 147 -9.68 -0.18 10.15
N GLY A 148 -10.18 0.58 9.18
CA GLY A 148 -10.64 1.96 9.34
C GLY A 148 -12.09 2.10 8.90
N VAL A 149 -12.86 2.86 9.66
CA VAL A 149 -14.26 3.20 9.36
C VAL A 149 -14.42 4.71 9.35
N SER A 150 -14.94 5.25 8.25
CA SER A 150 -15.26 6.68 8.15
C SER A 150 -16.61 6.96 8.80
N SER A 151 -16.73 8.13 9.45
CA SER A 151 -18.01 8.65 9.95
C SER A 151 -19.08 8.81 8.86
N ASP A 152 -18.67 8.88 7.59
CA ASP A 152 -19.55 9.02 6.44
C ASP A 152 -20.02 7.67 5.86
N GLY A 153 -19.52 6.55 6.40
CA GLY A 153 -19.95 5.19 6.04
C GLY A 153 -18.89 4.30 5.37
N PRO A 154 -17.91 4.80 4.59
CA PRO A 154 -16.89 3.95 3.99
C PRO A 154 -16.07 3.14 5.02
N LEU A 155 -15.63 1.96 4.60
CA LEU A 155 -14.76 1.08 5.38
C LEU A 155 -13.58 0.65 4.51
N VAL A 156 -12.40 0.57 5.12
CA VAL A 156 -11.20 -0.01 4.52
C VAL A 156 -10.57 -1.02 5.47
N ALA A 157 -10.06 -2.12 4.94
CA ALA A 157 -9.24 -3.08 5.66
C ALA A 157 -7.96 -3.35 4.87
N PHE A 158 -6.83 -3.19 5.54
CA PHE A 158 -5.51 -3.51 5.00
C PHE A 158 -5.01 -4.79 5.67
N SER A 159 -4.70 -5.81 4.87
CA SER A 159 -4.03 -7.02 5.37
C SER A 159 -2.52 -6.83 5.27
N PRO A 160 -1.80 -6.88 6.40
CA PRO A 160 -0.36 -6.84 6.40
C PRO A 160 0.26 -8.15 5.88
N SER A 161 1.43 -8.01 5.28
CA SER A 161 2.38 -9.08 4.96
C SER A 161 3.76 -8.57 5.36
N ASP A 162 4.21 -8.99 6.54
CA ASP A 162 5.38 -8.44 7.23
C ASP A 162 5.24 -6.92 7.50
N ASP A 163 6.10 -6.10 6.87
CA ASP A 163 6.15 -4.64 7.00
C ASP A 163 5.41 -3.90 5.88
N GLN A 164 4.71 -4.64 5.02
CA GLN A 164 3.97 -4.15 3.86
C GLN A 164 2.51 -4.62 3.87
N ILE A 165 1.72 -4.15 2.92
CA ILE A 165 0.32 -4.48 2.71
C ILE A 165 0.20 -5.26 1.40
N ASP A 166 -0.36 -6.48 1.46
CA ASP A 166 -0.59 -7.31 0.27
C ASP A 166 -2.04 -7.32 -0.20
N THR A 167 -2.99 -6.96 0.66
CA THR A 167 -4.42 -6.88 0.32
C THR A 167 -5.05 -5.61 0.86
N VAL A 168 -5.86 -4.95 0.02
CA VAL A 168 -6.72 -3.83 0.35
C VAL A 168 -8.16 -4.23 0.06
N PHE A 169 -9.01 -4.21 1.08
CA PHE A 169 -10.45 -4.37 0.95
C PHE A 169 -11.14 -3.04 1.22
N MET A 170 -12.08 -2.65 0.37
CA MET A 170 -12.81 -1.40 0.48
C MET A 170 -14.32 -1.60 0.36
N SER A 171 -15.08 -0.82 1.11
CA SER A 171 -16.52 -0.67 0.96
C SER A 171 -16.90 0.81 0.98
N ILE A 172 -17.79 1.23 0.10
CA ILE A 172 -18.33 2.60 0.11
C ILE A 172 -19.33 2.83 1.26
N ASP A 173 -19.84 1.74 1.84
CA ASP A 173 -20.77 1.75 2.97
C ASP A 173 -20.58 0.47 3.79
N GLU A 174 -20.31 0.60 5.09
CA GLU A 174 -20.16 -0.52 6.03
C GLU A 174 -21.35 -1.50 5.97
N ALA A 175 -22.57 -1.02 5.71
CA ALA A 175 -23.76 -1.86 5.64
C ALA A 175 -23.67 -2.93 4.53
N LEU A 176 -22.83 -2.73 3.51
CA LEU A 176 -22.62 -3.69 2.43
C LEU A 176 -21.97 -5.00 2.89
N LEU A 177 -21.39 -5.05 4.08
CA LEU A 177 -20.78 -6.26 4.63
C LEU A 177 -21.82 -7.30 5.08
N TYR A 178 -23.08 -6.90 5.23
CA TYR A 178 -24.15 -7.72 5.81
C TYR A 178 -25.22 -8.18 4.81
N TYR A 179 -24.98 -7.98 3.50
CA TYR A 179 -25.87 -8.43 2.42
C TYR A 179 -25.24 -9.57 1.62
#